data_AF-W4SI03-F1
#
_entry.id   AF-W4SI03-F1
#
_cell.length_a   1.000
_cell.length_b   1.000
_cell.length_c   1.000
_cell.angle_alpha   90.00
_cell.angle_beta   90.00
_cell.angle_gamma   90.00
#
_symmetry.space_group_name_H-M   'P 1'
#
loop_
_entity.id
_entity.type
_entity.pdbx_description
1 polymer ?
#
loop_
_entity_poly.entity_id
_entity_poly.type
_entity_poly.pdbx_seq_one_letter_code
_entity_poly.pdbx_strand_id
1 'polypeptide(L)'
;MSQLATASIEALSEGGALARQLDAFAPRAAQLRLTGAIAEAFEARDVLLAEAGTGTGKTYAYLVPALLSGLKTIVSTGTRALQDQLFHRDLPRVRAALGIGLRSALLKGRANYLCKYRTQQARGEPRFATPEQVSQFQRIVAWSGRTQFGDMAELEALPDDSPLLPLVTSTVDNCLGTECPFYSECFVVQARQRAQAADLVVVNHHLLLADLALKQEGFGEILPGAQAFVIDEAHQLPELAANFFGESFGMRPWQELARDCMVEARLVAGAQASLQEPILALDEALRGLRAGMEGLPSRGTQWRALAKPQVREGFDAVLSSLARLGEALLPLREASPGFDGCCARAQEALARLSRWLGEDAPVPDFDQELPETVDNDVLWYELSPRGFRCQRTPLDVSGPLREHREKSHAAWVFTSATLAVGGEFDHIAQRLGLSDPVTLLQPSPFDWARQALCYLPPHLPDPAARGFGTALIAALMPVLDAPMAARSCCSPRTARCARRPTHCAARRGRCSCRARRRVPPCCSVSALPATACCWARPASARAWTWSAMP
;
A
#
# COMPACT_ATOMS: atom_id res chain seq x y z
N MET A 1 9.02 -20.87 -28.69
CA MET A 1 7.69 -21.02 -28.08
C MET A 1 7.60 -22.34 -27.37
N SER A 2 7.56 -22.25 -26.06
CA SER A 2 7.33 -23.37 -25.16
C SER A 2 5.94 -23.98 -25.28
N GLN A 3 5.75 -25.16 -24.66
CA GLN A 3 4.44 -25.78 -24.54
C GLN A 3 3.49 -24.91 -23.72
N LEU A 4 3.96 -24.34 -22.59
CA LEU A 4 3.16 -23.43 -21.78
C LEU A 4 2.78 -22.16 -22.55
N ALA A 5 3.69 -21.59 -23.35
CA ALA A 5 3.39 -20.40 -24.15
C ALA A 5 2.31 -20.69 -25.19
N THR A 6 2.42 -21.83 -25.88
CA THR A 6 1.43 -22.25 -26.87
C THR A 6 0.05 -22.44 -26.23
N ALA A 7 -0.02 -23.19 -25.12
CA ALA A 7 -1.28 -23.42 -24.40
C ALA A 7 -1.89 -22.12 -23.84
N SER A 8 -1.05 -21.21 -23.34
CA SER A 8 -1.51 -19.92 -22.79
C SER A 8 -2.06 -18.99 -23.87
N ILE A 9 -1.41 -18.94 -25.03
CA ILE A 9 -1.88 -18.19 -26.19
C ILE A 9 -3.21 -18.79 -26.70
N GLU A 10 -3.29 -20.12 -26.82
CA GLU A 10 -4.51 -20.80 -27.27
C GLU A 10 -5.70 -20.51 -26.34
N ALA A 11 -5.50 -20.54 -25.03
CA ALA A 11 -6.54 -20.27 -24.05
C ALA A 11 -7.16 -18.86 -24.20
N LEU A 12 -6.35 -17.87 -24.62
CA LEU A 12 -6.74 -16.47 -24.80
C LEU A 12 -7.11 -16.10 -26.25
N SER A 13 -6.94 -17.02 -27.19
CA SER A 13 -7.21 -16.82 -28.61
C SER A 13 -8.71 -16.91 -28.92
N GLU A 14 -9.07 -16.55 -30.16
CA GLU A 14 -10.44 -16.73 -30.65
C GLU A 14 -10.84 -18.21 -30.60
N GLY A 15 -12.02 -18.52 -30.05
CA GLY A 15 -12.45 -19.91 -29.79
C GLY A 15 -11.72 -20.60 -28.62
N GLY A 16 -10.75 -19.93 -27.98
CA GLY A 16 -10.04 -20.41 -26.80
C GLY A 16 -10.94 -20.62 -25.57
N ALA A 17 -10.38 -21.20 -24.52
CA ALA A 17 -11.11 -21.50 -23.28
C ALA A 17 -11.80 -20.26 -22.68
N LEU A 18 -11.12 -19.10 -22.67
CA LEU A 18 -11.69 -17.86 -22.14
C LEU A 18 -12.76 -17.27 -23.06
N ALA A 19 -12.56 -17.30 -24.38
CA ALA A 19 -13.55 -16.82 -25.34
C ALA A 19 -14.85 -17.63 -25.33
N ARG A 20 -14.77 -18.94 -25.02
CA ARG A 20 -15.94 -19.82 -24.93
C ARG A 20 -16.74 -19.66 -23.63
N GLN A 21 -16.08 -19.31 -22.54
CA GLN A 21 -16.69 -19.31 -21.20
C GLN A 21 -17.02 -17.91 -20.67
N LEU A 22 -16.42 -16.86 -21.22
CA LEU A 22 -16.60 -15.49 -20.76
C LEU A 22 -17.32 -14.63 -21.79
N ASP A 23 -18.51 -14.17 -21.43
CA ASP A 23 -19.29 -13.24 -22.25
C ASP A 23 -18.50 -11.96 -22.56
N ALA A 24 -18.57 -11.53 -23.82
CA ALA A 24 -17.89 -10.34 -24.35
C ALA A 24 -16.34 -10.35 -24.21
N PHE A 25 -15.72 -11.51 -24.01
CA PHE A 25 -14.27 -11.63 -24.14
C PHE A 25 -13.86 -11.49 -25.61
N ALA A 26 -12.94 -10.56 -25.87
CA ALA A 26 -12.36 -10.34 -27.19
C ALA A 26 -10.84 -10.53 -27.11
N PRO A 27 -10.26 -11.45 -27.89
CA PRO A 27 -8.81 -11.62 -27.98
C PRO A 27 -8.12 -10.33 -28.42
N ARG A 28 -6.95 -10.04 -27.85
CA ARG A 28 -6.13 -8.88 -28.24
C ARG A 28 -4.72 -9.32 -28.54
N ALA A 29 -4.16 -8.92 -29.69
CA ALA A 29 -2.81 -9.32 -30.10
C ALA A 29 -1.73 -8.97 -29.05
N ALA A 30 -1.85 -7.81 -28.40
CA ALA A 30 -0.96 -7.41 -27.31
C ALA A 30 -1.08 -8.32 -26.07
N GLN A 31 -2.28 -8.83 -25.77
CA GLN A 31 -2.53 -9.78 -24.70
C GLN A 31 -1.89 -11.14 -24.99
N LEU A 32 -2.00 -11.60 -26.24
CA LEU A 32 -1.42 -12.87 -26.70
C LEU A 32 0.12 -12.83 -26.66
N ARG A 33 0.73 -11.71 -27.07
CA ARG A 33 2.19 -11.55 -26.95
C ARG A 33 2.64 -11.49 -25.49
N LEU A 34 1.90 -10.77 -24.65
CA LEU A 34 2.21 -10.67 -23.22
C LEU A 34 2.11 -12.04 -22.53
N THR A 35 1.02 -12.79 -22.74
CA THR A 35 0.86 -14.11 -22.11
C THR A 35 1.92 -15.11 -22.59
N GLY A 36 2.33 -15.04 -23.86
CA GLY A 36 3.38 -15.90 -24.41
C GLY A 36 4.74 -15.61 -23.77
N ALA A 37 5.14 -14.35 -23.67
CA ALA A 37 6.39 -13.95 -23.03
C ALA A 37 6.43 -14.34 -21.53
N ILE A 38 5.32 -14.15 -20.82
CA ILE A 38 5.20 -14.55 -19.41
C ILE A 38 5.35 -16.07 -19.26
N ALA A 39 4.72 -16.84 -20.14
CA ALA A 39 4.83 -18.29 -20.13
C ALA A 39 6.26 -18.78 -20.43
N GLU A 40 6.98 -18.14 -21.36
CA GLU A 40 8.39 -18.47 -21.60
C GLU A 40 9.26 -18.14 -20.38
N ALA A 41 9.05 -16.98 -19.73
CA ALA A 41 9.77 -16.62 -18.51
C ALA A 41 9.51 -17.61 -17.37
N PHE A 42 8.28 -18.13 -17.25
CA PHE A 42 7.93 -19.15 -16.25
C PHE A 42 8.65 -20.48 -16.47
N GLU A 43 8.70 -20.97 -17.70
CA GLU A 43 9.42 -22.22 -17.99
C GLU A 43 10.93 -22.06 -17.87
N ALA A 44 11.49 -20.93 -18.33
CA ALA A 44 12.91 -20.65 -18.25
C ALA A 44 13.40 -20.27 -16.84
N ARG A 45 12.48 -19.99 -15.90
CA ARG A 45 12.77 -19.42 -14.58
C ARG A 45 13.57 -18.11 -14.67
N ASP A 46 13.20 -17.28 -15.63
CA ASP A 46 13.90 -16.04 -15.97
C ASP A 46 13.16 -14.78 -15.48
N VAL A 47 13.77 -13.62 -15.68
CA VAL A 47 13.20 -12.32 -15.36
C VAL A 47 12.64 -11.62 -16.60
N LEU A 48 11.37 -11.21 -16.52
CA LEU A 48 10.69 -10.43 -17.55
C LEU A 48 10.23 -9.08 -17.00
N LEU A 49 10.65 -8.00 -17.66
CA LEU A 49 10.07 -6.67 -17.53
C LEU A 49 9.08 -6.42 -18.67
N ALA A 50 7.78 -6.40 -18.37
CA ALA A 50 6.73 -6.24 -19.36
C ALA A 50 5.85 -5.02 -19.10
N GLU A 51 6.03 -3.96 -19.88
CA GLU A 51 5.06 -2.87 -19.93
C GLU A 51 3.90 -3.25 -20.86
N ALA A 52 2.70 -3.18 -20.34
CA ALA A 52 1.49 -3.38 -21.12
C ALA A 52 0.46 -2.30 -20.79
N GLY A 53 0.12 -1.49 -21.80
CA GLY A 53 -0.80 -0.37 -21.65
C GLY A 53 -2.15 -0.74 -21.03
N THR A 54 -2.87 0.26 -20.53
CA THR A 54 -4.24 0.06 -20.04
C THR A 54 -5.12 -0.51 -21.15
N GLY A 55 -5.99 -1.46 -20.79
CA GLY A 55 -6.89 -2.14 -21.75
C GLY A 55 -6.30 -3.38 -22.42
N THR A 56 -4.99 -3.64 -22.28
CA THR A 56 -4.34 -4.84 -22.87
C THR A 56 -4.82 -6.15 -22.25
N GLY A 57 -5.43 -6.13 -21.05
CA GLY A 57 -5.86 -7.35 -20.36
C GLY A 57 -4.73 -8.04 -19.59
N LYS A 58 -3.81 -7.25 -19.02
CA LYS A 58 -2.66 -7.69 -18.21
C LYS A 58 -3.02 -8.79 -17.21
N THR A 59 -4.08 -8.55 -16.44
CA THR A 59 -4.55 -9.49 -15.40
C THR A 59 -4.76 -10.89 -15.94
N TYR A 60 -5.42 -11.05 -17.08
CA TYR A 60 -5.68 -12.38 -17.64
C TYR A 60 -4.42 -12.93 -18.31
N ALA A 61 -3.58 -12.06 -18.89
CA ALA A 61 -2.33 -12.45 -19.54
C ALA A 61 -1.31 -13.07 -18.58
N TYR A 62 -1.26 -12.65 -17.30
CA TYR A 62 -0.41 -13.32 -16.31
C TYR A 62 -1.13 -14.44 -15.54
N LEU A 63 -2.45 -14.37 -15.35
CA LEU A 63 -3.20 -15.42 -14.62
C LEU A 63 -3.29 -16.73 -15.39
N VAL A 64 -3.43 -16.67 -16.71
CA VAL A 64 -3.53 -17.87 -17.56
C VAL A 64 -2.27 -18.75 -17.45
N PRO A 65 -1.05 -18.26 -17.71
CA PRO A 65 0.17 -19.06 -17.55
C PRO A 65 0.43 -19.43 -16.09
N ALA A 66 0.06 -18.57 -15.12
CA ALA A 66 0.17 -18.91 -13.69
C ALA A 66 -0.66 -20.14 -13.31
N LEU A 67 -1.87 -20.26 -13.86
CA LEU A 67 -2.74 -21.40 -13.59
C LEU A 67 -2.35 -22.63 -14.42
N LEU A 68 -1.95 -22.45 -15.69
CA LEU A 68 -1.60 -23.56 -16.57
C LEU A 68 -0.24 -24.19 -16.24
N SER A 69 0.70 -23.43 -15.69
CA SER A 69 2.05 -23.92 -15.38
C SER A 69 2.07 -24.97 -14.26
N GLY A 70 1.06 -24.96 -13.37
CA GLY A 70 1.06 -25.77 -12.15
C GLY A 70 2.14 -25.39 -11.13
N LEU A 71 2.92 -24.33 -11.38
CA LEU A 71 3.94 -23.84 -10.48
C LEU A 71 3.32 -23.17 -9.25
N LYS A 72 3.97 -23.32 -8.09
CA LYS A 72 3.63 -22.50 -6.92
C LYS A 72 3.91 -21.03 -7.23
N THR A 73 2.85 -20.24 -7.36
CA THR A 73 2.92 -18.88 -7.89
C THR A 73 2.47 -17.85 -6.86
N ILE A 74 3.24 -16.78 -6.69
CA ILE A 74 2.85 -15.61 -5.89
C ILE A 74 2.51 -14.45 -6.83
N VAL A 75 1.31 -13.91 -6.70
CA VAL A 75 0.89 -12.70 -7.41
C VAL A 75 0.82 -11.55 -6.43
N SER A 76 1.68 -10.56 -6.62
CA SER A 76 1.79 -9.38 -5.78
C SER A 76 1.19 -8.16 -6.49
N THR A 77 0.34 -7.40 -5.79
CA THR A 77 -0.33 -6.21 -6.34
C THR A 77 -0.03 -4.95 -5.51
N GLY A 78 -0.14 -3.78 -6.14
CA GLY A 78 0.17 -2.50 -5.49
C GLY A 78 -0.81 -2.05 -4.39
N THR A 79 -2.11 -2.36 -4.52
CA THR A 79 -3.13 -1.89 -3.56
C THR A 79 -4.09 -2.99 -3.11
N ARG A 80 -4.66 -2.84 -1.91
CA ARG A 80 -5.64 -3.79 -1.34
C ARG A 80 -6.88 -3.94 -2.23
N ALA A 81 -7.37 -2.86 -2.81
CA ALA A 81 -8.53 -2.90 -3.71
C ALA A 81 -8.25 -3.70 -4.99
N LEU A 82 -7.05 -3.56 -5.56
CA LEU A 82 -6.61 -4.37 -6.70
C LEU A 82 -6.44 -5.84 -6.29
N GLN A 83 -5.89 -6.08 -5.10
CA GLN A 83 -5.74 -7.41 -4.51
C GLN A 83 -7.10 -8.12 -4.39
N ASP A 84 -8.11 -7.45 -3.82
CA ASP A 84 -9.47 -7.98 -3.64
C ASP A 84 -10.17 -8.19 -4.99
N GLN A 85 -10.03 -7.25 -5.93
CA GLN A 85 -10.58 -7.41 -7.28
C GLN A 85 -9.98 -8.64 -7.98
N LEU A 86 -8.65 -8.78 -7.90
CA LEU A 86 -7.93 -9.89 -8.51
C LEU A 86 -8.40 -11.22 -7.90
N PHE A 87 -8.46 -11.33 -6.58
CA PHE A 87 -8.76 -12.59 -5.91
C PHE A 87 -10.25 -12.98 -5.96
N HIS A 88 -11.18 -12.04 -5.77
CA HIS A 88 -12.61 -12.36 -5.70
C HIS A 88 -13.31 -12.32 -7.06
N ARG A 89 -12.77 -11.61 -8.05
CA ARG A 89 -13.41 -11.46 -9.37
C ARG A 89 -12.62 -12.09 -10.50
N ASP A 90 -11.37 -11.67 -10.68
CA ASP A 90 -10.64 -11.97 -11.92
C ASP A 90 -10.07 -13.41 -11.89
N LEU A 91 -9.45 -13.83 -10.79
CA LEU A 91 -8.90 -15.18 -10.60
C LEU A 91 -9.96 -16.30 -10.69
N PRO A 92 -11.13 -16.22 -10.00
CA PRO A 92 -12.15 -17.27 -10.09
C PRO A 92 -12.71 -17.41 -11.50
N ARG A 93 -12.84 -16.31 -12.25
CA ARG A 93 -13.31 -16.31 -13.65
C ARG A 93 -12.32 -17.03 -14.57
N VAL A 94 -11.03 -16.68 -14.50
CA VAL A 94 -10.01 -17.33 -15.33
C VAL A 94 -9.88 -18.81 -14.95
N ARG A 95 -9.87 -19.13 -13.65
CA ARG A 95 -9.81 -20.51 -13.16
C ARG A 95 -10.99 -21.36 -13.65
N ALA A 96 -12.21 -20.83 -13.56
CA ALA A 96 -13.41 -21.52 -14.05
C ALA A 96 -13.37 -21.70 -15.58
N ALA A 97 -12.96 -20.68 -16.32
CA ALA A 97 -12.85 -20.75 -17.78
C ALA A 97 -11.83 -21.79 -18.26
N LEU A 98 -10.71 -21.95 -17.54
CA LEU A 98 -9.68 -22.94 -17.83
C LEU A 98 -10.02 -24.35 -17.31
N GLY A 99 -11.01 -24.50 -16.43
CA GLY A 99 -11.33 -25.78 -15.80
C GLY A 99 -10.26 -26.29 -14.82
N ILE A 100 -9.47 -25.40 -14.23
CA ILE A 100 -8.30 -25.76 -13.40
C ILE A 100 -8.68 -25.80 -11.91
N GLY A 101 -8.34 -26.90 -11.24
CA GLY A 101 -8.66 -27.15 -9.82
C GLY A 101 -7.65 -26.63 -8.80
N LEU A 102 -6.76 -25.70 -9.17
CA LEU A 102 -5.71 -25.20 -8.27
C LEU A 102 -6.29 -24.47 -7.05
N ARG A 103 -5.64 -24.67 -5.90
CA ARG A 103 -5.95 -23.99 -4.65
C ARG A 103 -5.37 -22.59 -4.69
N SER A 104 -6.19 -21.60 -4.35
CA SER A 104 -5.75 -20.22 -4.23
C SER A 104 -6.04 -19.65 -2.86
N ALA A 105 -5.18 -18.75 -2.39
CA ALA A 105 -5.34 -18.08 -1.12
C ALA A 105 -5.05 -16.57 -1.24
N LEU A 106 -5.77 -15.78 -0.44
CA LEU A 106 -5.55 -14.35 -0.27
C LEU A 106 -4.87 -14.13 1.07
N LEU A 107 -3.71 -13.46 1.05
CA LEU A 107 -3.00 -13.12 2.28
C LEU A 107 -2.77 -11.60 2.34
N LYS A 108 -3.31 -10.99 3.40
CA LYS A 108 -3.19 -9.57 3.68
C LYS A 108 -2.23 -9.33 4.85
N GLY A 109 -1.85 -8.08 5.08
CA GLY A 109 -1.15 -7.71 6.32
C GLY A 109 -2.04 -7.93 7.55
N ARG A 110 -1.47 -8.29 8.70
CA ARG A 110 -2.20 -8.57 9.96
C ARG A 110 -3.18 -7.49 10.42
N ALA A 111 -2.90 -6.21 10.12
CA ALA A 111 -3.80 -5.08 10.42
C ALA A 111 -5.12 -5.12 9.62
N ASN A 112 -5.29 -6.07 8.71
CA ASN A 112 -6.53 -6.34 7.98
C ASN A 112 -7.35 -7.47 8.60
N TYR A 113 -6.82 -8.14 9.62
CA TYR A 113 -7.52 -9.24 10.29
C TYR A 113 -7.90 -8.84 11.70
N LEU A 114 -9.07 -9.28 12.12
CA LEU A 114 -9.52 -9.15 13.49
C LEU A 114 -8.58 -9.89 14.45
N CYS A 115 -8.13 -9.21 15.48
CA CYS A 115 -7.39 -9.78 16.61
C CYS A 115 -8.36 -10.05 17.76
N LYS A 116 -8.64 -11.33 18.04
CA LYS A 116 -9.53 -11.76 19.13
C LYS A 116 -9.04 -11.27 20.49
N TYR A 117 -7.72 -11.34 20.73
CA TYR A 117 -7.09 -10.85 21.96
C TYR A 117 -7.32 -9.36 22.19
N ARG A 118 -6.94 -8.49 21.24
CA ARG A 118 -7.15 -7.04 21.36
C ARG A 118 -8.63 -6.67 21.42
N THR A 119 -9.48 -7.38 20.67
CA THR A 119 -10.94 -7.21 20.77
C THR A 119 -11.44 -7.51 22.19
N GLN A 120 -10.91 -8.53 22.86
CA GLN A 120 -11.24 -8.83 24.25
C GLN A 120 -10.73 -7.75 25.21
N GLN A 121 -9.48 -7.29 25.05
CA GLN A 121 -8.93 -6.19 25.85
C GLN A 121 -9.71 -4.88 25.70
N ALA A 122 -10.23 -4.62 24.51
CA ALA A 122 -11.05 -3.45 24.24
C ALA A 122 -12.47 -3.55 24.85
N ARG A 123 -12.91 -4.74 25.32
CA ARG A 123 -14.20 -4.89 26.02
C ARG A 123 -14.11 -4.22 27.39
N GLY A 124 -15.06 -3.35 27.69
CA GLY A 124 -15.10 -2.60 28.95
C GLY A 124 -14.15 -1.40 28.98
N GLU A 125 -13.57 -1.01 27.84
CA GLU A 125 -12.79 0.22 27.75
C GLU A 125 -13.72 1.45 27.92
N PRO A 126 -13.48 2.33 28.92
CA PRO A 126 -14.32 3.52 29.16
C PRO A 126 -14.11 4.64 28.12
N ARG A 127 -13.33 4.39 27.06
CA ARG A 127 -12.84 5.40 26.10
C ARG A 127 -13.61 5.48 24.78
N PHE A 128 -14.76 4.82 24.65
CA PHE A 128 -15.65 5.10 23.51
C PHE A 128 -16.18 6.52 23.69
N ALA A 129 -15.57 7.48 22.99
CA ALA A 129 -15.82 8.91 23.16
C ALA A 129 -17.23 9.33 22.72
N THR A 130 -17.91 8.45 21.97
CA THR A 130 -19.21 8.74 21.35
C THR A 130 -20.11 7.49 21.36
N PRO A 131 -21.43 7.62 21.51
CA PRO A 131 -22.39 6.51 21.38
C PRO A 131 -22.26 5.75 20.06
N GLU A 132 -21.89 6.43 18.98
CA GLU A 132 -21.65 5.84 17.66
C GLU A 132 -20.50 4.83 17.68
N GLN A 133 -19.40 5.15 18.38
CA GLN A 133 -18.26 4.25 18.55
C GLN A 133 -18.65 3.00 19.36
N VAL A 134 -19.49 3.16 20.40
CA VAL A 134 -20.01 2.01 21.17
C VAL A 134 -20.83 1.09 20.27
N SER A 135 -21.75 1.66 19.49
CA SER A 135 -22.58 0.90 18.54
C SER A 135 -21.72 0.18 17.49
N GLN A 136 -20.74 0.88 16.91
CA GLN A 136 -19.79 0.29 15.95
C GLN A 136 -18.98 -0.84 16.58
N PHE A 137 -18.48 -0.67 17.80
CA PHE A 137 -17.73 -1.72 18.50
C PHE A 137 -18.60 -2.94 18.80
N GLN A 138 -19.84 -2.75 19.26
CA GLN A 138 -20.78 -3.86 19.46
C GLN A 138 -21.05 -4.64 18.16
N ARG A 139 -21.09 -3.96 17.01
CA ARG A 139 -21.22 -4.61 15.70
C ARG A 139 -19.97 -5.41 15.35
N ILE A 140 -18.78 -4.90 15.63
CA ILE A 140 -17.52 -5.66 15.45
C ILE A 140 -17.55 -6.92 16.32
N VAL A 141 -17.96 -6.81 17.59
CA VAL A 141 -18.09 -7.95 18.50
C VAL A 141 -19.12 -8.98 17.97
N ALA A 142 -20.29 -8.54 17.51
CA ALA A 142 -21.29 -9.44 16.94
C ALA A 142 -20.81 -10.14 15.66
N TRP A 143 -20.09 -9.41 14.81
CA TRP A 143 -19.48 -9.94 13.58
C TRP A 143 -18.33 -10.92 13.88
N SER A 144 -17.55 -10.67 14.94
CA SER A 144 -16.41 -11.52 15.33
C SER A 144 -16.79 -12.96 15.63
N GLY A 145 -18.03 -13.19 16.09
CA GLY A 145 -18.55 -14.54 16.36
C GLY A 145 -19.10 -15.25 15.12
N ARG A 146 -19.15 -14.59 13.95
CA ARG A 146 -19.76 -15.13 12.72
C ARG A 146 -18.80 -15.21 11.53
N THR A 147 -17.79 -14.35 11.48
CA THR A 147 -16.80 -14.34 10.39
C THR A 147 -15.96 -15.62 10.39
N GLN A 148 -15.72 -16.17 9.20
CA GLN A 148 -14.85 -17.33 9.02
C GLN A 148 -13.40 -16.93 8.81
N PHE A 149 -13.15 -15.76 8.21
CA PHE A 149 -11.82 -15.34 7.80
C PHE A 149 -11.28 -14.17 8.61
N GLY A 150 -12.15 -13.49 9.37
CA GLY A 150 -11.79 -12.33 10.18
C GLY A 150 -11.26 -11.16 9.36
N ASP A 151 -11.53 -11.11 8.06
CA ASP A 151 -11.08 -10.04 7.19
C ASP A 151 -11.94 -8.79 7.43
N MET A 152 -11.31 -7.71 7.88
CA MET A 152 -11.99 -6.45 8.20
C MET A 152 -12.69 -5.83 6.97
N ALA A 153 -12.29 -6.21 5.75
CA ALA A 153 -12.97 -5.77 4.53
C ALA A 153 -14.39 -6.35 4.39
N GLU A 154 -14.73 -7.45 5.08
CA GLU A 154 -16.10 -8.00 5.11
C GLU A 154 -17.07 -7.08 5.89
N LEU A 155 -16.54 -6.19 6.72
CA LEU A 155 -17.34 -5.32 7.57
C LEU A 155 -17.63 -3.98 6.88
N GLU A 156 -18.60 -3.96 5.97
CA GLU A 156 -19.01 -2.77 5.19
C GLU A 156 -19.39 -1.54 6.05
N ALA A 157 -19.74 -1.79 7.30
CA ALA A 157 -20.26 -0.79 8.22
C ALA A 157 -19.20 0.07 8.91
N LEU A 158 -17.93 -0.31 8.81
CA LEU A 158 -16.84 0.36 9.50
C LEU A 158 -16.02 1.17 8.48
N PRO A 159 -15.92 2.49 8.66
CA PRO A 159 -15.03 3.30 7.82
C PRO A 159 -13.57 2.83 7.94
N ASP A 160 -12.82 2.86 6.84
CA ASP A 160 -11.39 2.50 6.79
C ASP A 160 -10.51 3.36 7.73
N ASP A 161 -10.96 4.57 8.09
CA ASP A 161 -10.27 5.49 9.01
C ASP A 161 -10.80 5.42 10.45
N SER A 162 -11.59 4.39 10.78
CA SER A 162 -12.21 4.26 12.08
C SER A 162 -11.15 4.16 13.20
N PRO A 163 -11.29 4.95 14.28
CA PRO A 163 -10.39 4.88 15.43
C PRO A 163 -10.51 3.56 16.21
N LEU A 164 -11.50 2.71 15.87
CA LEU A 164 -11.67 1.39 16.46
C LEU A 164 -10.72 0.35 15.85
N LEU A 165 -10.25 0.54 14.61
CA LEU A 165 -9.42 -0.45 13.92
C LEU A 165 -8.14 -0.82 14.71
N PRO A 166 -7.35 0.12 15.24
CA PRO A 166 -6.16 -0.22 16.04
C PRO A 166 -6.47 -0.94 17.37
N LEU A 167 -7.74 -0.93 17.80
CA LEU A 167 -8.18 -1.57 19.04
C LEU A 167 -8.61 -3.02 18.83
N VAL A 168 -8.95 -3.37 17.60
CA VAL A 168 -9.47 -4.70 17.26
C VAL A 168 -8.57 -5.46 16.28
N THR A 169 -7.50 -4.83 15.80
CA THR A 169 -6.48 -5.43 14.91
C THR A 169 -5.09 -5.31 15.55
N SER A 170 -4.13 -6.10 15.08
CA SER A 170 -2.75 -6.10 15.59
C SER A 170 -1.73 -5.68 14.54
N THR A 171 -0.57 -5.22 15.00
CA THR A 171 0.65 -4.92 14.23
C THR A 171 1.72 -5.98 14.49
N VAL A 172 2.87 -5.89 13.82
CA VAL A 172 3.98 -6.83 14.02
C VAL A 172 4.47 -6.71 15.46
N ASP A 173 4.53 -5.46 15.92
CA ASP A 173 5.09 -5.08 17.21
C ASP A 173 4.20 -5.47 18.40
N ASN A 174 2.88 -5.40 18.28
CA ASN A 174 1.96 -5.58 19.42
C ASN A 174 1.27 -6.94 19.49
N CYS A 175 1.67 -7.91 18.67
CA CYS A 175 1.09 -9.24 18.65
C CYS A 175 1.92 -10.19 19.51
N LEU A 176 1.26 -10.95 20.37
CA LEU A 176 1.90 -11.91 21.28
C LEU A 176 2.42 -13.19 20.61
N GLY A 177 2.31 -13.30 19.28
CA GLY A 177 2.81 -14.48 18.55
C GLY A 177 2.22 -15.80 19.05
N THR A 178 3.08 -16.80 19.26
CA THR A 178 2.73 -18.15 19.74
C THR A 178 2.26 -18.18 21.20
N GLU A 179 2.60 -17.16 22.01
CA GLU A 179 2.18 -17.03 23.40
C GLU A 179 0.76 -16.46 23.54
N CYS A 180 0.15 -16.06 22.42
CA CYS A 180 -1.22 -15.54 22.41
C CYS A 180 -2.23 -16.61 22.87
N PRO A 181 -3.10 -16.31 23.86
CA PRO A 181 -4.16 -17.24 24.29
C PRO A 181 -5.13 -17.66 23.18
N PHE A 182 -5.22 -16.87 22.11
CA PHE A 182 -6.10 -17.11 20.97
C PHE A 182 -5.37 -17.65 19.72
N TYR A 183 -4.16 -18.20 19.86
CA TYR A 183 -3.32 -18.59 18.73
C TYR A 183 -4.00 -19.60 17.78
N SER A 184 -4.64 -20.64 18.31
CA SER A 184 -5.36 -21.68 17.53
C SER A 184 -6.52 -21.12 16.71
N GLU A 185 -7.13 -20.06 17.22
CA GLU A 185 -8.29 -19.38 16.65
C GLU A 185 -7.94 -18.08 15.92
N CYS A 186 -6.66 -17.82 15.71
CA CYS A 186 -6.15 -16.57 15.13
C CYS A 186 -6.32 -16.56 13.61
N PHE A 187 -7.09 -15.60 13.11
CA PHE A 187 -7.36 -15.44 11.68
C PHE A 187 -6.10 -15.23 10.84
N VAL A 188 -5.08 -14.54 11.38
CA VAL A 188 -3.78 -14.36 10.70
C VAL A 188 -3.04 -15.68 10.56
N VAL A 189 -3.02 -16.51 11.60
CA VAL A 189 -2.37 -17.83 11.59
C VAL A 189 -3.09 -18.74 10.59
N GLN A 190 -4.41 -18.78 10.63
CA GLN A 190 -5.23 -19.56 9.69
C GLN A 190 -5.08 -19.06 8.23
N ALA A 191 -4.96 -17.75 8.01
CA ALA A 191 -4.69 -17.19 6.68
C ALA A 191 -3.30 -17.60 6.16
N ARG A 192 -2.27 -17.57 7.02
CA ARG A 192 -0.92 -18.05 6.67
C ARG A 192 -0.90 -19.54 6.35
N GLN A 193 -1.56 -20.38 7.14
CA GLN A 193 -1.68 -21.82 6.87
C GLN A 193 -2.36 -22.09 5.52
N ARG A 194 -3.44 -21.37 5.20
CA ARG A 194 -4.11 -21.46 3.89
C ARG A 194 -3.19 -21.01 2.75
N ALA A 195 -2.42 -19.94 2.95
CA ALA A 195 -1.44 -19.48 1.97
C ALA A 195 -0.33 -20.51 1.73
N GLN A 196 0.17 -21.15 2.79
CA GLN A 196 1.20 -22.20 2.69
C GLN A 196 0.70 -23.44 1.93
N ALA A 197 -0.57 -23.79 2.09
CA ALA A 197 -1.21 -24.90 1.40
C ALA A 197 -1.69 -24.57 -0.03
N ALA A 198 -1.68 -23.31 -0.45
CA ALA A 198 -2.18 -22.89 -1.76
C ALA A 198 -1.11 -23.05 -2.86
N ASP A 199 -1.60 -23.24 -4.09
CA ASP A 199 -0.77 -23.32 -5.28
C ASP A 199 -0.58 -21.93 -5.90
N LEU A 200 -1.55 -21.03 -5.71
CA LEU A 200 -1.45 -19.61 -6.08
C LEU A 200 -1.82 -18.70 -4.90
N VAL A 201 -0.90 -17.83 -4.47
CA VAL A 201 -1.14 -16.88 -3.37
C VAL A 201 -1.17 -15.46 -3.90
N VAL A 202 -2.24 -14.73 -3.57
CA VAL A 202 -2.36 -13.29 -3.88
C VAL A 202 -1.98 -12.47 -2.66
N VAL A 203 -0.96 -11.63 -2.81
CA VAL A 203 -0.43 -10.75 -1.76
C VAL A 203 -0.39 -9.29 -2.23
N ASN A 204 -0.14 -8.37 -1.31
CA ASN A 204 0.29 -7.02 -1.68
C ASN A 204 1.83 -6.92 -1.69
N HIS A 205 2.36 -5.90 -2.35
CA HIS A 205 3.81 -5.67 -2.41
C HIS A 205 4.47 -5.55 -1.04
N HIS A 206 3.78 -4.95 -0.06
CA HIS A 206 4.34 -4.78 1.28
C HIS A 206 4.56 -6.12 1.98
N LEU A 207 3.61 -7.06 1.84
CA LEU A 207 3.75 -8.38 2.44
C LEU A 207 4.78 -9.24 1.72
N LEU A 208 4.87 -9.10 0.39
CA LEU A 208 5.94 -9.74 -0.38
C LEU A 208 7.31 -9.28 0.16
N LEU A 209 7.55 -7.97 0.21
CA LEU A 209 8.81 -7.40 0.72
C LEU A 209 9.10 -7.80 2.17
N ALA A 210 8.06 -7.90 3.01
CA ALA A 210 8.21 -8.41 4.37
C ALA A 210 8.68 -9.85 4.47
N ASP A 211 8.17 -10.73 3.60
CA ASP A 211 8.66 -12.11 3.52
C ASP A 211 10.11 -12.15 3.00
N LEU A 212 10.46 -11.29 2.03
CA LEU A 212 11.82 -11.21 1.49
C LEU A 212 12.85 -10.82 2.57
N ALA A 213 12.53 -9.83 3.40
CA ALA A 213 13.40 -9.37 4.47
C ALA A 213 13.56 -10.41 5.59
N LEU A 214 12.47 -11.04 6.03
CA LEU A 214 12.53 -12.06 7.09
C LEU A 214 13.39 -13.28 6.70
N LYS A 215 13.36 -13.66 5.42
CA LYS A 215 14.21 -14.73 4.89
C LYS A 215 15.70 -14.41 4.95
N GLN A 216 16.10 -13.14 4.89
CA GLN A 216 17.51 -12.74 5.05
C GLN A 216 17.99 -12.94 6.50
N GLU A 217 17.11 -12.71 7.47
CA GLU A 217 17.43 -12.86 8.90
C GLU A 217 17.31 -14.31 9.40
N GLY A 218 16.88 -15.24 8.55
CA GLY A 218 16.72 -16.67 8.90
C GLY A 218 15.52 -16.99 9.78
N PHE A 219 14.62 -16.03 9.99
CA PHE A 219 13.39 -16.21 10.76
C PHE A 219 12.23 -16.62 9.84
N GLY A 220 11.32 -17.47 10.36
CA GLY A 220 10.42 -18.32 9.58
C GLY A 220 9.60 -17.69 8.43
N GLU A 221 9.21 -18.54 7.47
CA GLU A 221 8.56 -18.12 6.22
C GLU A 221 7.09 -17.69 6.42
N ILE A 222 6.71 -16.52 5.87
CA ILE A 222 5.32 -16.08 5.81
C ILE A 222 4.62 -16.66 4.59
N LEU A 223 5.32 -16.64 3.45
CA LEU A 223 4.82 -17.09 2.16
C LEU A 223 5.38 -18.47 1.81
N PRO A 224 4.65 -19.29 1.02
CA PRO A 224 5.19 -20.55 0.54
C PRO A 224 6.41 -20.33 -0.36
N GLY A 225 7.29 -21.34 -0.41
CA GLY A 225 8.33 -21.42 -1.44
C GLY A 225 7.67 -21.36 -2.83
N ALA A 226 7.86 -20.24 -3.52
CA ALA A 226 7.29 -19.98 -4.83
C ALA A 226 8.32 -20.21 -5.92
N GLN A 227 7.85 -20.77 -7.03
CA GLN A 227 8.62 -21.04 -8.23
C GLN A 227 8.43 -19.95 -9.29
N ALA A 228 7.39 -19.12 -9.13
CA ALA A 228 7.10 -17.98 -9.99
C ALA A 228 6.51 -16.82 -9.18
N PHE A 229 6.95 -15.60 -9.50
CA PHE A 229 6.46 -14.36 -8.95
C PHE A 229 5.91 -13.47 -10.07
N VAL A 230 4.71 -12.94 -9.87
CA VAL A 230 4.12 -11.90 -10.73
C VAL A 230 3.96 -10.64 -9.89
N ILE A 231 4.66 -9.57 -10.27
CA ILE A 231 4.59 -8.26 -9.64
C ILE A 231 3.77 -7.34 -10.56
N ASP A 232 2.49 -7.17 -10.24
CA ASP A 232 1.59 -6.25 -10.94
C ASP A 232 1.64 -4.86 -10.31
N GLU A 233 1.66 -3.82 -11.13
CA GLU A 233 2.01 -2.44 -10.74
C GLU A 233 3.43 -2.30 -10.19
N ALA A 234 4.37 -3.03 -10.82
CA ALA A 234 5.78 -3.07 -10.46
C ALA A 234 6.49 -1.70 -10.40
N HIS A 235 5.93 -0.65 -11.01
CA HIS A 235 6.45 0.72 -10.88
C HIS A 235 6.50 1.23 -9.42
N GLN A 236 5.67 0.67 -8.54
CA GLN A 236 5.63 1.02 -7.12
C GLN A 236 6.72 0.29 -6.30
N LEU A 237 7.18 -0.86 -6.79
CA LEU A 237 8.01 -1.77 -6.00
C LEU A 237 9.32 -1.13 -5.51
N PRO A 238 10.08 -0.36 -6.32
CA PRO A 238 11.34 0.23 -5.83
C PRO A 238 11.16 1.21 -4.67
N GLU A 239 10.13 2.05 -4.71
CA GLU A 239 9.85 2.99 -3.62
C GLU A 239 9.36 2.25 -2.37
N LEU A 240 8.54 1.22 -2.55
CA LEU A 240 8.09 0.37 -1.44
C LEU A 240 9.25 -0.40 -0.80
N ALA A 241 10.17 -0.92 -1.61
CA ALA A 241 11.37 -1.60 -1.13
C ALA A 241 12.25 -0.65 -0.32
N ALA A 242 12.51 0.57 -0.82
CA ALA A 242 13.24 1.61 -0.09
C ALA A 242 12.61 1.90 1.29
N ASN A 243 11.28 2.06 1.32
CA ASN A 243 10.58 2.27 2.59
C ASN A 243 10.61 1.04 3.52
N PHE A 244 10.70 -0.17 2.97
CA PHE A 244 10.64 -1.42 3.72
C PHE A 244 11.98 -1.82 4.33
N PHE A 245 13.06 -1.71 3.55
CA PHE A 245 14.43 -1.93 4.03
C PHE A 245 14.94 -0.75 4.87
N GLY A 246 14.23 0.37 4.86
CA GLY A 246 14.47 1.49 5.75
C GLY A 246 13.81 1.33 7.12
N GLU A 247 14.36 2.00 8.12
CA GLU A 247 13.77 2.08 9.45
C GLU A 247 12.75 3.23 9.51
N SER A 248 11.69 3.03 10.29
CA SER A 248 10.73 4.10 10.56
C SER A 248 10.19 4.06 11.98
N PHE A 249 9.91 5.24 12.52
CA PHE A 249 9.18 5.42 13.77
C PHE A 249 8.29 6.67 13.67
N GLY A 250 7.42 6.85 14.65
CA GLY A 250 6.57 8.04 14.68
C GLY A 250 5.74 8.14 15.95
N MET A 251 5.03 9.26 16.05
CA MET A 251 4.26 9.61 17.25
C MET A 251 3.18 8.57 17.60
N ARG A 252 2.43 8.08 16.60
CA ARG A 252 1.29 7.18 16.85
C ARG A 252 1.70 5.82 17.42
N PRO A 253 2.67 5.07 16.85
CA PRO A 253 3.12 3.80 17.44
C PRO A 253 3.60 3.93 18.89
N TRP A 254 4.21 5.06 19.26
CA TRP A 254 4.67 5.32 20.63
C TRP A 254 3.52 5.68 21.58
N GLN A 255 2.52 6.42 21.12
CA GLN A 255 1.27 6.61 21.87
C GLN A 255 0.49 5.29 22.04
N GLU A 256 0.51 4.43 21.02
CA GLU A 256 -0.07 3.09 21.09
C GLU A 256 0.69 2.20 22.08
N LEU A 257 2.03 2.30 22.15
CA LEU A 257 2.84 1.61 23.16
C LEU A 257 2.44 2.05 24.57
N ALA A 258 2.41 3.35 24.82
CA ALA A 258 1.98 3.91 26.10
C ALA A 258 0.56 3.44 26.49
N ARG A 259 -0.35 3.41 25.52
CA ARG A 259 -1.70 2.89 25.73
C ARG A 259 -1.71 1.40 26.07
N ASP A 260 -1.01 0.57 25.29
CA ASP A 260 -0.99 -0.87 25.50
C ASP A 260 -0.40 -1.20 26.89
N CYS A 261 0.62 -0.47 27.35
CA CYS A 261 1.16 -0.58 28.71
C CYS A 261 0.07 -0.33 29.78
N MET A 262 -0.74 0.72 29.62
CA MET A 262 -1.85 1.01 30.57
C MET A 262 -2.93 -0.06 30.54
N VAL A 263 -3.19 -0.68 29.39
CA VAL A 263 -4.19 -1.75 29.27
C VAL A 263 -3.72 -2.99 30.03
N GLU A 264 -2.47 -3.41 29.82
CA GLU A 264 -1.86 -4.54 30.56
C GLU A 264 -1.76 -4.25 32.06
N ALA A 265 -1.47 -3.00 32.45
CA ALA A 265 -1.38 -2.60 33.85
C ALA A 265 -2.68 -2.77 34.65
N ARG A 266 -3.85 -2.85 33.99
CA ARG A 266 -5.12 -3.15 34.68
C ARG A 266 -5.21 -4.60 35.12
N LEU A 267 -4.45 -5.50 34.49
CA LEU A 267 -4.47 -6.94 34.75
C LEU A 267 -3.50 -7.35 35.86
N VAL A 268 -2.52 -6.49 36.19
CA VAL A 268 -1.46 -6.79 37.16
C VAL A 268 -1.52 -5.79 38.32
N ALA A 269 -1.69 -6.31 39.54
CA ALA A 269 -1.77 -5.48 40.75
C ALA A 269 -0.51 -4.62 40.94
N GLY A 270 -0.68 -3.33 41.23
CA GLY A 270 0.40 -2.39 41.46
C GLY A 270 1.10 -1.85 40.19
N ALA A 271 0.97 -2.51 39.04
CA ALA A 271 1.61 -2.09 37.79
C ALA A 271 1.20 -0.68 37.33
N GLN A 272 -0.07 -0.31 37.56
CA GLN A 272 -0.58 1.01 37.20
C GLN A 272 0.17 2.15 37.91
N ALA A 273 0.50 1.98 39.20
CA ALA A 273 1.19 3.01 39.97
C ALA A 273 2.61 3.26 39.43
N SER A 274 3.29 2.20 38.99
CA SER A 274 4.65 2.28 38.45
C SER A 274 4.70 2.86 37.03
N LEU A 275 3.67 2.65 36.22
CA LEU A 275 3.66 3.03 34.80
C LEU A 275 2.98 4.38 34.51
N GLN A 276 2.14 4.88 35.41
CA GLN A 276 1.35 6.09 35.15
C GLN A 276 2.21 7.32 34.89
N GLU A 277 3.25 7.57 35.69
CA GLU A 277 4.14 8.74 35.50
C GLU A 277 4.98 8.62 34.21
N PRO A 278 5.69 7.50 33.94
CA PRO A 278 6.47 7.36 32.71
C PRO A 278 5.62 7.52 31.43
N ILE A 279 4.38 7.02 31.45
CA ILE A 279 3.45 7.12 30.33
C ILE A 279 3.00 8.57 30.10
N LEU A 280 2.66 9.30 31.16
CA LEU A 280 2.31 10.72 31.06
C LEU A 280 3.49 11.56 30.58
N ALA A 281 4.70 11.27 31.07
CA ALA A 281 5.93 11.93 30.65
C ALA A 281 6.19 11.72 29.14
N LEU A 282 6.03 10.49 28.64
CA LEU A 282 6.15 10.19 27.21
C LEU A 282 5.11 10.95 26.38
N ASP A 283 3.84 10.95 26.80
CA ASP A 283 2.78 11.68 26.08
C ASP A 283 3.00 13.20 26.05
N GLU A 284 3.55 13.78 27.12
CA GLU A 284 3.95 15.19 27.16
C GLU A 284 5.14 15.46 26.25
N ALA A 285 6.20 14.64 26.30
CA ALA A 285 7.37 14.78 25.45
C ALA A 285 7.01 14.70 23.95
N LEU A 286 6.12 13.78 23.56
CA LEU A 286 5.65 13.65 22.19
C LEU A 286 4.85 14.88 21.72
N ARG A 287 4.01 15.45 22.60
CA ARG A 287 3.27 16.70 22.31
C ARG A 287 4.23 17.88 22.20
N GLY A 288 5.19 17.98 23.11
CA GLY A 288 6.25 19.00 23.10
C GLY A 288 7.07 18.96 21.81
N LEU A 289 7.57 17.77 21.41
CA LEU A 289 8.28 17.58 20.15
C LEU A 289 7.41 17.98 18.95
N ARG A 290 6.15 17.54 18.90
CA ARG A 290 5.26 17.91 17.79
C ARG A 290 5.02 19.42 17.70
N ALA A 291 4.90 20.12 18.83
CA ALA A 291 4.81 21.58 18.86
C ALA A 291 6.14 22.22 18.41
N GLY A 292 7.28 21.68 18.85
CA GLY A 292 8.60 22.09 18.40
C GLY A 292 8.79 21.99 16.88
N MET A 293 8.14 21.02 16.22
CA MET A 293 8.16 20.86 14.77
C MET A 293 7.24 21.84 14.00
N GLU A 294 6.51 22.74 14.66
CA GLU A 294 5.72 23.76 13.96
C GLU A 294 6.60 24.72 13.13
N GLY A 295 6.08 25.12 11.97
CA GLY A 295 6.79 25.96 11.00
C GLY A 295 7.72 25.19 10.05
N LEU A 296 7.99 23.91 10.31
CA LEU A 296 8.70 23.05 9.36
C LEU A 296 7.82 22.70 8.14
N PRO A 297 8.43 22.43 6.96
CA PRO A 297 7.70 21.91 5.82
C PRO A 297 7.07 20.54 6.13
N SER A 298 6.04 20.16 5.37
CA SER A 298 5.35 18.87 5.58
C SER A 298 6.26 17.65 5.37
N ARG A 299 7.35 17.80 4.62
CA ARG A 299 8.41 16.80 4.45
C ARG A 299 9.75 17.51 4.39
N GLY A 300 10.78 16.96 5.01
CA GLY A 300 12.12 17.52 5.02
C GLY A 300 13.19 16.51 5.45
N THR A 301 14.45 16.88 5.31
CA THR A 301 15.58 16.08 5.79
C THR A 301 15.73 16.20 7.29
N GLN A 302 16.29 15.18 7.94
CA GLN A 302 16.57 15.22 9.36
C GLN A 302 17.40 16.45 9.77
N TRP A 303 18.48 16.74 9.05
CA TRP A 303 19.35 17.88 9.36
C TRP A 303 18.54 19.18 9.48
N ARG A 304 17.57 19.41 8.58
CA ARG A 304 16.69 20.57 8.64
C ARG A 304 15.78 20.58 9.87
N ALA A 305 15.33 19.41 10.35
CA ALA A 305 14.57 19.31 11.59
C ALA A 305 15.46 19.60 12.81
N LEU A 306 16.63 18.94 12.89
CA LEU A 306 17.56 19.06 14.02
C LEU A 306 18.27 20.42 14.10
N ALA A 307 18.31 21.18 13.00
CA ALA A 307 18.76 22.57 13.00
C ALA A 307 17.88 23.50 13.87
N LYS A 308 16.64 23.09 14.21
CA LYS A 308 15.78 23.83 15.12
C LYS A 308 15.99 23.33 16.56
N PRO A 309 16.51 24.15 17.50
CA PRO A 309 16.82 23.71 18.86
C PRO A 309 15.64 23.04 19.58
N GLN A 310 14.43 23.59 19.44
CA GLN A 310 13.23 23.04 20.06
C GLN A 310 12.87 21.63 19.57
N VAL A 311 13.28 21.27 18.34
CA VAL A 311 13.05 19.93 17.79
C VAL A 311 14.08 18.95 18.34
N ARG A 312 15.34 19.38 18.45
CA ARG A 312 16.41 18.58 19.07
C ARG A 312 16.10 18.28 20.53
N GLU A 313 15.82 19.32 21.32
CA GLU A 313 15.39 19.19 22.72
C GLU A 313 14.13 18.31 22.88
N GLY A 314 13.19 18.43 21.93
CA GLY A 314 12.00 17.59 21.90
C GLY A 314 12.32 16.10 21.66
N PHE A 315 13.26 15.78 20.79
CA PHE A 315 13.71 14.40 20.58
C PHE A 315 14.47 13.86 21.79
N ASP A 316 15.34 14.67 22.41
CA ASP A 316 16.09 14.29 23.61
C ASP A 316 15.14 14.01 24.80
N ALA A 317 14.07 14.79 24.94
CA ALA A 317 13.01 14.55 25.91
C ALA A 317 12.27 13.23 25.64
N VAL A 318 11.93 12.95 24.37
CA VAL A 318 11.27 11.68 23.99
C VAL A 318 12.18 10.48 24.24
N LEU A 319 13.47 10.58 23.91
CA LEU A 319 14.48 9.55 24.18
C LEU A 319 14.54 9.25 25.68
N SER A 320 14.62 10.29 26.52
CA SER A 320 14.64 10.18 27.98
C SER A 320 13.35 9.55 28.52
N SER A 321 12.18 9.94 28.02
CA SER A 321 10.89 9.37 28.44
C SER A 321 10.71 7.92 28.02
N LEU A 322 11.17 7.54 26.82
CA LEU A 322 11.16 6.14 26.37
C LEU A 322 12.10 5.28 27.23
N ALA A 323 13.26 5.81 27.64
CA ALA A 323 14.20 5.11 28.50
C ALA A 323 13.58 4.81 29.88
N ARG A 324 12.98 5.84 30.50
CA ARG A 324 12.25 5.69 31.78
C ARG A 324 11.10 4.70 31.68
N LEU A 325 10.34 4.73 30.58
CA LEU A 325 9.26 3.76 30.35
C LEU A 325 9.82 2.34 30.22
N GLY A 326 10.92 2.16 29.47
CA GLY A 326 11.62 0.88 29.34
C GLY A 326 12.08 0.33 30.69
N GLU A 327 12.71 1.16 31.52
CA GLU A 327 13.14 0.80 32.88
C GLU A 327 11.97 0.40 33.77
N ALA A 328 10.85 1.12 33.72
CA ALA A 328 9.64 0.80 34.49
C ALA A 328 8.97 -0.51 34.04
N LEU A 329 9.17 -0.92 32.78
CA LEU A 329 8.63 -2.16 32.22
C LEU A 329 9.47 -3.39 32.58
N LEU A 330 10.78 -3.24 32.84
CA LEU A 330 11.68 -4.38 33.12
C LEU A 330 11.19 -5.28 34.26
N PRO A 331 10.75 -4.77 35.43
CA PRO A 331 10.25 -5.63 36.52
C PRO A 331 8.91 -6.30 36.20
N LEU A 332 8.16 -5.80 35.22
CA LEU A 332 6.83 -6.28 34.85
C LEU A 332 6.88 -7.25 33.66
N ARG A 333 8.03 -7.39 33.01
CA ARG A 333 8.25 -8.18 31.80
C ARG A 333 7.71 -9.61 31.91
N GLU A 334 8.01 -10.28 33.03
CA GLU A 334 7.61 -11.67 33.27
C GLU A 334 6.17 -11.81 33.80
N ALA A 335 5.49 -10.70 34.12
CA ALA A 335 4.14 -10.74 34.67
C ALA A 335 3.08 -11.09 33.61
N SER A 336 3.33 -10.77 32.33
CA SER A 336 2.49 -11.20 31.20
C SER A 336 3.22 -11.11 29.86
N PRO A 337 2.83 -11.90 28.84
CA PRO A 337 3.35 -11.74 27.48
C PRO A 337 3.12 -10.34 26.90
N GLY A 338 2.03 -9.67 27.32
CA GLY A 338 1.75 -8.29 26.91
C GLY A 338 2.79 -7.30 27.41
N PHE A 339 3.29 -7.48 28.63
CA PHE A 339 4.38 -6.66 29.17
C PHE A 339 5.73 -6.98 28.54
N ASP A 340 6.03 -8.25 28.24
CA ASP A 340 7.23 -8.60 27.48
C ASP A 340 7.25 -7.90 26.10
N GLY A 341 6.12 -7.96 25.38
CA GLY A 341 5.96 -7.24 24.12
C GLY A 341 6.08 -5.72 24.26
N CYS A 342 5.54 -5.12 25.33
CA CYS A 342 5.72 -3.68 25.60
C CYS A 342 7.18 -3.33 25.88
N CYS A 343 7.90 -4.16 26.64
CA CYS A 343 9.32 -3.97 26.94
C CYS A 343 10.16 -4.02 25.67
N ALA A 344 9.97 -5.04 24.82
CA ALA A 344 10.67 -5.17 23.54
C ALA A 344 10.41 -3.96 22.62
N ARG A 345 9.16 -3.50 22.55
CA ARG A 345 8.79 -2.30 21.77
C ARG A 345 9.43 -1.01 22.29
N ALA A 346 9.55 -0.84 23.60
CA ALA A 346 10.21 0.32 24.19
C ALA A 346 11.72 0.32 23.86
N GLN A 347 12.38 -0.83 23.96
CA GLN A 347 13.78 -1.00 23.60
C GLN A 347 14.04 -0.73 22.11
N GLU A 348 13.20 -1.27 21.22
CA GLU A 348 13.31 -1.03 19.78
C GLU A 348 13.04 0.44 19.42
N ALA A 349 12.08 1.08 20.10
CA ALA A 349 11.80 2.50 19.94
C ALA A 349 13.02 3.37 20.30
N LEU A 350 13.71 3.04 21.40
CA LEU A 350 14.96 3.69 21.80
C LEU A 350 16.05 3.48 20.76
N ALA A 351 16.33 2.24 20.37
CA ALA A 351 17.37 1.91 19.41
C ALA A 351 17.18 2.61 18.05
N ARG A 352 15.95 2.67 17.54
CA ARG A 352 15.63 3.41 16.30
C ARG A 352 15.79 4.91 16.46
N LEU A 353 15.35 5.48 17.58
CA LEU A 353 15.47 6.91 17.82
C LEU A 353 16.95 7.31 17.95
N SER A 354 17.76 6.56 18.70
CA SER A 354 19.20 6.82 18.85
C SER A 354 19.94 6.73 17.50
N ARG A 355 19.70 5.66 16.72
CA ARG A 355 20.28 5.52 15.37
C ARG A 355 19.86 6.65 14.43
N TRP A 356 18.63 7.13 14.55
CA TRP A 356 18.20 8.29 13.78
C TRP A 356 18.96 9.52 14.26
N LEU A 357 18.95 9.86 15.55
CA LEU A 357 19.65 11.04 16.09
C LEU A 357 21.17 11.07 15.86
N GLY A 358 21.80 9.91 15.63
CA GLY A 358 23.16 9.80 15.09
C GLY A 358 24.27 9.75 16.13
N GLU A 359 24.00 9.23 17.34
CA GLU A 359 25.03 9.12 18.39
C GLU A 359 25.95 7.88 18.28
N ASP A 360 25.75 6.97 17.32
CA ASP A 360 26.56 5.74 17.14
C ASP A 360 27.24 5.61 15.76
N ALA A 361 27.60 6.70 15.10
CA ALA A 361 28.55 6.65 13.99
C ALA A 361 29.91 7.20 14.47
N PRO A 362 30.95 6.36 14.68
CA PRO A 362 32.30 6.89 14.80
C PRO A 362 32.60 7.65 13.52
N VAL A 363 32.77 8.96 13.62
CA VAL A 363 33.36 9.76 12.55
C VAL A 363 34.80 9.28 12.45
N PRO A 364 35.23 8.65 11.33
CA PRO A 364 36.63 8.31 11.15
C PRO A 364 37.43 9.61 11.23
N ASP A 365 38.48 9.60 12.04
CA ASP A 365 39.49 10.65 12.03
C ASP A 365 39.97 10.84 10.58
N PHE A 366 40.28 12.07 10.18
CA PHE A 366 40.51 12.46 8.77
C PHE A 366 41.61 11.64 8.04
N ASP A 367 42.38 10.85 8.79
CA ASP A 367 43.53 10.07 8.33
C ASP A 367 43.29 8.55 8.23
N GLN A 368 42.06 8.04 8.43
CA GLN A 368 41.73 6.63 8.21
C GLN A 368 40.90 6.43 6.93
N GLU A 369 41.33 5.49 6.08
CA GLU A 369 40.58 5.05 4.90
C GLU A 369 39.15 4.65 5.31
N LEU A 370 38.17 5.37 4.74
CA LEU A 370 36.75 5.07 4.89
C LEU A 370 36.53 3.60 4.49
N PRO A 371 35.80 2.80 5.30
CA PRO A 371 35.27 1.52 4.82
C PRO A 371 34.50 1.76 3.51
N GLU A 372 34.66 0.89 2.51
CA GLU A 372 34.02 1.02 1.18
C GLU A 372 32.47 1.10 1.24
N THR A 373 31.87 0.93 2.41
CA THR A 373 30.45 1.13 2.69
C THR A 373 30.24 2.41 3.51
N VAL A 374 30.32 3.58 2.86
CA VAL A 374 29.73 4.79 3.43
C VAL A 374 28.23 4.54 3.53
N ASP A 375 27.69 4.58 4.74
CA ASP A 375 26.29 4.30 5.08
C ASP A 375 25.39 5.31 4.33
N ASN A 376 24.95 4.93 3.14
CA ASN A 376 24.29 5.76 2.14
C ASN A 376 22.80 5.90 2.47
N ASP A 377 22.48 6.23 3.72
CA ASP A 377 21.11 6.33 4.20
C ASP A 377 20.60 7.77 4.15
N VAL A 378 19.39 7.95 3.62
CA VAL A 378 18.68 9.22 3.65
C VAL A 378 17.79 9.28 4.89
N LEU A 379 18.10 10.24 5.77
CA LEU A 379 17.34 10.52 6.98
C LEU A 379 16.34 11.66 6.72
N TRP A 380 15.04 11.39 6.89
CA TRP A 380 13.99 12.36 6.59
C TRP A 380 12.78 12.22 7.52
N TYR A 381 11.90 13.23 7.50
CA TYR A 381 10.66 13.26 8.28
C TYR A 381 9.45 13.68 7.43
N GLU A 382 8.27 13.27 7.88
CA GLU A 382 6.97 13.71 7.38
C GLU A 382 6.08 14.20 8.53
N LEU A 383 5.39 15.32 8.32
CA LEU A 383 4.47 15.92 9.26
C LEU A 383 3.03 15.77 8.79
N SER A 384 2.19 15.35 9.73
CA SER A 384 0.73 15.35 9.58
C SER A 384 0.09 16.31 10.60
N PRO A 385 -1.20 16.66 10.42
CA PRO A 385 -1.94 17.40 11.46
C PRO A 385 -2.01 16.67 12.80
N ARG A 386 -1.82 15.34 12.82
CA ARG A 386 -1.99 14.48 14.01
C ARG A 386 -0.68 13.90 14.55
N GLY A 387 0.48 14.36 14.09
CA GLY A 387 1.79 13.86 14.54
C GLY A 387 2.84 13.85 13.45
N PHE A 388 3.94 13.15 13.68
CA PHE A 388 5.09 13.03 12.79
C PHE A 388 5.47 11.56 12.52
N ARG A 389 6.22 11.35 11.44
CA ARG A 389 6.93 10.11 11.11
C ARG A 389 8.37 10.46 10.73
N CYS A 390 9.32 9.69 11.21
CA CYS A 390 10.73 9.79 10.85
C CYS A 390 11.16 8.50 10.16
N GLN A 391 12.05 8.62 9.18
CA GLN A 391 12.54 7.50 8.38
C GLN A 391 14.05 7.61 8.15
N ARG A 392 14.69 6.44 8.11
CA ARG A 392 16.07 6.19 7.67
C ARG A 392 15.96 5.21 6.50
N THR A 393 16.25 5.66 5.28
CA THR A 393 16.00 4.88 4.06
C THR A 393 17.30 4.67 3.30
N PRO A 394 17.69 3.43 2.97
CA PRO A 394 18.87 3.20 2.14
C PRO A 394 18.68 3.81 0.74
N LEU A 395 19.72 4.46 0.23
CA LEU A 395 19.74 5.01 -1.14
C LEU A 395 19.64 3.92 -2.20
N ASP A 396 20.14 2.73 -1.90
CA ASP A 396 20.12 1.58 -2.80
C ASP A 396 19.45 0.35 -2.16
N VAL A 397 18.39 -0.13 -2.81
CA VAL A 397 17.66 -1.37 -2.45
C VAL A 397 17.83 -2.47 -3.48
N SER A 398 18.65 -2.23 -4.51
CA SER A 398 18.90 -3.17 -5.59
C SER A 398 19.58 -4.45 -5.09
N GLY A 399 20.49 -4.34 -4.13
CA GLY A 399 21.26 -5.44 -3.54
C GLY A 399 20.38 -6.52 -2.89
N PRO A 400 19.60 -6.20 -1.84
CA PRO A 400 18.74 -7.17 -1.16
C PRO A 400 17.74 -7.86 -2.10
N LEU A 401 17.15 -7.09 -3.03
CA LEU A 401 16.22 -7.64 -4.01
C LEU A 401 16.91 -8.59 -5.01
N ARG A 402 18.12 -8.25 -5.47
CA ARG A 402 18.91 -9.10 -6.37
C ARG A 402 19.29 -10.41 -5.70
N GLU A 403 19.86 -10.34 -4.50
CA GLU A 403 20.27 -11.52 -3.74
C GLU A 403 19.10 -12.49 -3.52
N HIS A 404 17.92 -11.96 -3.19
CA HIS A 404 16.74 -12.80 -3.00
C HIS A 404 16.31 -13.49 -4.31
N ARG A 405 16.26 -12.74 -5.42
CA ARG A 405 15.89 -13.32 -6.73
C ARG A 405 16.86 -14.42 -7.13
N GLU A 406 18.15 -14.17 -7.03
CA GLU A 406 19.20 -15.14 -7.38
C GLU A 406 19.09 -16.43 -6.53
N LYS A 407 18.87 -16.30 -5.21
CA LYS A 407 18.66 -17.45 -4.31
C LYS A 407 17.36 -18.21 -4.58
N SER A 408 16.31 -17.52 -5.03
CA SER A 408 14.99 -18.14 -5.22
C SER A 408 14.95 -19.14 -6.38
N HIS A 409 15.82 -18.97 -7.39
CA HIS A 409 15.75 -19.70 -8.67
C HIS A 409 14.32 -19.77 -9.25
N ALA A 410 13.52 -18.73 -9.00
CA ALA A 410 12.13 -18.62 -9.43
C ALA A 410 12.03 -17.71 -10.65
N ALA A 411 10.97 -17.86 -11.44
CA ALA A 411 10.63 -16.89 -12.49
C ALA A 411 10.14 -15.58 -11.86
N TRP A 412 10.54 -14.43 -12.42
CA TRP A 412 10.09 -13.12 -11.96
C TRP A 412 9.51 -12.29 -13.09
N VAL A 413 8.22 -12.02 -13.03
CA VAL A 413 7.52 -11.21 -14.03
C VAL A 413 7.10 -9.89 -13.39
N PHE A 414 7.68 -8.79 -13.86
CA PHE A 414 7.31 -7.45 -13.46
C PHE A 414 6.45 -6.83 -14.56
N THR A 415 5.23 -6.42 -14.22
CA THR A 415 4.34 -5.79 -15.19
C THR A 415 3.64 -4.56 -14.64
N SER A 416 3.45 -3.56 -15.49
CA SER A 416 2.62 -2.38 -15.22
C SER A 416 2.22 -1.70 -16.53
N ALA A 417 1.34 -0.70 -16.44
CA ALA A 417 1.03 0.18 -17.55
C ALA A 417 2.14 1.21 -17.85
N THR A 418 3.06 1.45 -16.92
CA THR A 418 4.08 2.50 -17.01
C THR A 418 5.38 2.04 -16.32
N LEU A 419 6.25 1.36 -17.06
CA LEU A 419 7.59 0.95 -16.60
C LEU A 419 8.71 1.62 -17.41
N ALA A 420 8.55 1.70 -18.73
CA ALA A 420 9.53 2.23 -19.64
C ALA A 420 9.52 3.77 -19.64
N VAL A 421 10.71 4.36 -19.73
CA VAL A 421 10.90 5.80 -19.91
C VAL A 421 11.54 5.98 -21.27
N GLY A 422 10.87 6.71 -22.17
CA GLY A 422 11.37 6.86 -23.55
C GLY A 422 11.39 5.56 -24.37
N GLY A 423 10.69 4.51 -23.93
CA GLY A 423 10.70 3.19 -24.56
C GLY A 423 11.76 2.23 -24.00
N GLU A 424 12.59 2.68 -23.07
CA GLU A 424 13.67 1.92 -22.45
C GLU A 424 13.35 1.55 -20.99
N PHE A 425 13.84 0.40 -20.52
CA PHE A 425 13.58 -0.13 -19.17
C PHE A 425 14.74 0.10 -18.19
N ASP A 426 15.82 0.76 -18.60
CA ASP A 426 17.06 0.89 -17.82
C ASP A 426 16.84 1.49 -16.43
N HIS A 427 15.99 2.52 -16.34
CA HIS A 427 15.70 3.19 -15.07
C HIS A 427 15.06 2.25 -14.04
N ILE A 428 14.08 1.42 -14.46
CA ILE A 428 13.42 0.48 -13.55
C ILE A 428 14.30 -0.75 -13.30
N ALA A 429 15.03 -1.22 -14.30
CA ALA A 429 15.95 -2.34 -14.18
C ALA A 429 17.05 -2.05 -13.14
N GLN A 430 17.68 -0.88 -13.22
CA GLN A 430 18.71 -0.47 -12.26
C GLN A 430 18.15 -0.40 -10.83
N ARG A 431 17.00 0.24 -10.63
CA ARG A 431 16.36 0.38 -9.30
C ARG A 431 15.91 -0.95 -8.70
N LEU A 432 15.59 -1.93 -9.53
CA LEU A 432 15.26 -3.29 -9.10
C LEU A 432 16.50 -4.17 -8.94
N GLY A 433 17.68 -3.74 -9.39
CA GLY A 433 18.91 -4.54 -9.40
C GLY A 433 18.92 -5.64 -10.45
N LEU A 434 18.31 -5.40 -11.61
CA LEU A 434 18.23 -6.34 -12.71
C LEU A 434 19.37 -6.11 -13.70
N SER A 435 20.11 -7.16 -14.02
CA SER A 435 21.13 -7.19 -15.05
C SER A 435 20.57 -7.81 -16.32
N ASP A 436 20.51 -7.02 -17.40
CA ASP A 436 20.05 -7.44 -18.74
C ASP A 436 18.74 -8.26 -18.75
N PRO A 437 17.64 -7.74 -18.18
CA PRO A 437 16.38 -8.47 -18.14
C PRO A 437 15.76 -8.59 -19.53
N VAL A 438 15.03 -9.67 -19.78
CA VAL A 438 14.16 -9.75 -20.97
C VAL A 438 13.09 -8.66 -20.85
N THR A 439 12.91 -7.87 -21.92
CA THR A 439 11.95 -6.75 -21.93
C THR A 439 10.84 -6.95 -22.97
N LEU A 440 9.64 -6.47 -22.64
CA LEU A 440 8.51 -6.44 -23.57
C LEU A 440 7.73 -5.15 -23.40
N LEU A 441 7.63 -4.36 -24.47
CA LEU A 441 6.78 -3.17 -24.53
C LEU A 441 5.55 -3.44 -25.41
N GLN A 442 4.36 -3.36 -24.82
CA GLN A 442 3.08 -3.48 -25.53
C GLN A 442 2.24 -2.20 -25.35
N PRO A 443 2.07 -1.39 -26.41
CA PRO A 443 1.31 -0.16 -26.33
C PRO A 443 -0.17 -0.44 -26.03
N SER A 444 -0.87 0.57 -25.52
CA SER A 444 -2.31 0.49 -25.30
C SER A 444 -3.04 0.27 -26.63
N PRO A 445 -4.08 -0.59 -26.68
CA PRO A 445 -4.87 -0.81 -27.89
C PRO A 445 -5.84 0.35 -28.20
N PHE A 446 -5.94 1.37 -27.34
CA PHE A 446 -6.83 2.51 -27.54
C PHE A 446 -6.29 3.48 -28.59
N ASP A 447 -7.21 4.00 -29.42
CA ASP A 447 -6.91 5.04 -30.40
C ASP A 447 -7.02 6.42 -29.74
N TRP A 448 -5.99 6.80 -28.99
CA TRP A 448 -5.97 8.05 -28.25
C TRP A 448 -6.16 9.28 -29.14
N ALA A 449 -5.72 9.23 -30.40
CA ALA A 449 -5.87 10.34 -31.34
C ALA A 449 -7.34 10.62 -31.68
N ARG A 450 -8.20 9.60 -31.64
CA ARG A 450 -9.64 9.74 -31.88
C ARG A 450 -10.49 9.73 -30.61
N GLN A 451 -9.98 9.14 -29.53
CA GLN A 451 -10.72 8.90 -28.28
C GLN A 451 -10.38 9.88 -27.17
N ALA A 452 -9.30 10.66 -27.30
CA ALA A 452 -8.90 11.67 -26.33
C ALA A 452 -8.59 13.01 -26.99
N LEU A 453 -8.89 14.08 -26.26
CA LEU A 453 -8.49 15.44 -26.60
C LEU A 453 -7.62 15.97 -25.46
N CYS A 454 -6.43 16.44 -25.79
CA CYS A 454 -5.57 17.13 -24.84
C CYS A 454 -5.85 18.63 -24.94
N TYR A 455 -6.32 19.23 -23.86
CA TYR A 455 -6.49 20.68 -23.77
C TYR A 455 -5.41 21.27 -22.87
N LEU A 456 -4.55 22.10 -23.45
CA LEU A 456 -3.59 22.92 -22.73
C LEU A 456 -4.11 24.36 -22.72
N PRO A 457 -4.64 24.86 -21.59
CA PRO A 457 -5.16 26.22 -21.55
C PRO A 457 -4.06 27.25 -21.85
N PRO A 458 -4.25 28.13 -22.84
CA PRO A 458 -3.27 29.17 -23.12
C PRO A 458 -3.23 30.18 -21.97
N HIS A 459 -2.07 30.81 -21.75
CA HIS A 459 -1.87 31.91 -20.81
C HIS A 459 -2.16 31.60 -19.32
N LEU A 460 -1.99 30.35 -18.89
CA LEU A 460 -1.95 30.06 -17.45
C LEU A 460 -0.70 30.70 -16.81
N PRO A 461 -0.84 31.42 -15.68
CA PRO A 461 0.30 31.96 -14.97
C PRO A 461 1.12 30.82 -14.33
N ASP A 462 2.30 31.15 -13.81
CA ASP A 462 3.12 30.18 -13.07
C ASP A 462 2.30 29.52 -11.92
N PRO A 463 2.40 28.19 -11.71
CA PRO A 463 1.68 27.50 -10.63
C PRO A 463 1.92 28.07 -9.22
N ALA A 464 3.04 28.75 -8.99
CA ALA A 464 3.37 29.43 -7.73
C ALA A 464 2.72 30.82 -7.60
N ALA A 465 2.20 31.40 -8.69
CA ALA A 465 1.57 32.72 -8.67
C ALA A 465 0.23 32.72 -7.91
N ARG A 466 -0.04 33.76 -7.12
CA ARG A 466 -1.28 33.90 -6.31
C ARG A 466 -2.57 33.78 -7.12
N GLY A 467 -2.55 34.15 -8.41
CA GLY A 467 -3.69 34.14 -9.34
C GLY A 467 -3.94 32.81 -10.06
N PHE A 468 -3.03 31.82 -9.96
CA PHE A 468 -3.10 30.57 -10.72
C PHE A 468 -4.41 29.82 -10.53
N GLY A 469 -4.87 29.66 -9.28
CA GLY A 469 -6.11 28.95 -9.00
C GLY A 469 -7.34 29.57 -9.65
N THR A 470 -7.41 30.91 -9.72
CA THR A 470 -8.53 31.62 -10.37
C THR A 470 -8.47 31.48 -11.88
N ALA A 471 -7.29 31.67 -12.48
CA ALA A 471 -7.07 31.48 -13.91
C ALA A 471 -7.39 30.04 -14.36
N LEU A 472 -6.96 29.06 -13.57
CA LEU A 472 -7.25 27.65 -13.81
C LEU A 472 -8.75 27.34 -13.76
N ILE A 473 -9.47 27.87 -12.76
CA ILE A 473 -10.93 27.70 -12.69
C ILE A 473 -11.59 28.32 -13.91
N ALA A 474 -11.21 29.55 -14.28
CA ALA A 474 -11.76 30.23 -15.44
C ALA A 474 -11.54 29.44 -16.74
N ALA A 475 -10.36 28.83 -16.91
CA ALA A 475 -10.04 27.96 -18.04
C ALA A 475 -10.81 26.62 -18.03
N LEU A 476 -11.08 26.05 -16.86
CA LEU A 476 -11.79 24.78 -16.72
C LEU A 476 -13.32 24.92 -16.86
N MET A 477 -13.89 26.06 -16.47
CA MET A 477 -15.35 26.25 -16.46
C MET A 477 -16.02 25.95 -17.82
N PRO A 478 -15.52 26.45 -18.97
CA PRO A 478 -16.10 26.13 -20.28
C PRO A 478 -16.06 24.63 -20.62
N VAL A 479 -15.01 23.92 -20.20
CA VAL A 479 -14.87 22.47 -20.42
C VAL A 479 -15.88 21.68 -19.59
N LEU A 480 -16.15 22.13 -18.37
CA LEU A 480 -17.12 21.49 -17.47
C LEU A 480 -18.57 21.77 -17.86
N ASP A 481 -18.84 22.97 -18.38
CA ASP A 481 -20.18 23.37 -18.84
C ASP A 481 -20.50 22.81 -20.25
N ALA A 482 -19.52 22.21 -20.95
CA ALA A 482 -19.74 21.58 -22.24
C ALA A 482 -20.68 20.35 -22.13
N PRO A 483 -21.69 20.20 -23.01
CA PRO A 483 -22.72 19.15 -22.91
C PRO A 483 -22.18 17.71 -23.04
N MET A 484 -20.93 17.53 -23.47
CA MET A 484 -20.26 16.21 -23.55
C MET A 484 -19.59 15.77 -22.23
N ALA A 485 -19.49 16.65 -21.22
CA ALA A 485 -18.84 16.35 -19.94
C ALA A 485 -19.78 15.59 -18.97
N ALA A 486 -20.09 14.33 -19.25
CA ALA A 486 -20.97 13.53 -18.39
C ALA A 486 -20.33 13.19 -17.02
N ARG A 487 -18.99 13.03 -16.97
CA ARG A 487 -18.19 12.84 -15.74
C ARG A 487 -16.80 13.44 -15.91
N SER A 488 -16.43 14.39 -15.04
CA SER A 488 -15.11 15.05 -15.03
C SER A 488 -14.35 14.73 -13.74
N CYS A 489 -13.09 14.31 -13.85
CA CYS A 489 -12.19 14.10 -12.71
C CYS A 489 -11.08 15.16 -12.71
N CYS A 490 -10.82 15.80 -11.57
CA CYS A 490 -9.73 16.76 -11.39
C CYS A 490 -8.71 16.21 -10.39
N SER A 491 -7.45 16.08 -10.79
CA SER A 491 -6.34 15.61 -9.95
C SER A 491 -5.33 16.73 -9.69
N PRO A 492 -5.45 17.47 -8.58
CA PRO A 492 -4.49 18.53 -8.24
C PRO A 492 -3.24 17.95 -7.56
N ARG A 493 -2.05 18.49 -7.89
CA ARG A 493 -0.79 18.09 -7.24
C ARG A 493 -0.74 18.36 -5.73
N THR A 494 -1.56 19.27 -5.21
CA THR A 494 -1.64 19.56 -3.76
C THR A 494 -3.07 19.75 -3.28
N ALA A 495 -3.34 19.35 -2.04
CA ALA A 495 -4.64 19.56 -1.39
C ALA A 495 -5.02 21.05 -1.28
N ARG A 496 -4.02 21.96 -1.29
CA ARG A 496 -4.25 23.41 -1.28
C ARG A 496 -4.84 23.90 -2.62
N CYS A 497 -4.38 23.35 -3.75
CA CYS A 497 -4.97 23.60 -5.07
C CYS A 497 -6.39 23.00 -5.20
N ALA A 498 -6.71 21.94 -4.46
CA ALA A 498 -8.04 21.31 -4.48
C ALA A 498 -9.15 22.14 -3.79
N ARG A 499 -8.80 22.97 -2.80
CA ARG A 499 -9.76 23.65 -1.90
C ARG A 499 -10.47 24.85 -2.53
N ARG A 500 -9.85 25.55 -3.48
CA ARG A 500 -10.42 26.76 -4.12
C ARG A 500 -11.40 26.44 -5.28
N PRO A 501 -11.09 25.52 -6.21
CA PRO A 501 -12.02 25.12 -7.28
C PRO A 501 -13.30 24.48 -6.75
N THR A 502 -13.18 23.71 -5.66
CA THR A 502 -14.30 23.00 -5.04
C THR A 502 -15.32 23.92 -4.39
N HIS A 503 -14.95 25.14 -3.98
CA HIS A 503 -15.92 26.13 -3.45
C HIS A 503 -16.83 26.73 -4.54
N CYS A 504 -16.29 26.99 -5.74
CA CYS A 504 -17.10 27.48 -6.87
C CYS A 504 -17.99 26.39 -7.48
N ALA A 505 -17.48 25.17 -7.67
CA ALA A 505 -18.26 24.07 -8.27
C ALA A 505 -19.31 23.47 -7.30
N ALA A 506 -19.06 23.47 -5.98
CA ALA A 506 -20.00 22.97 -4.99
C ALA A 506 -21.28 23.82 -4.89
N ARG A 507 -21.23 25.13 -5.19
CA ARG A 507 -22.42 25.99 -5.25
C ARG A 507 -23.45 25.56 -6.31
N ARG A 508 -23.05 24.77 -7.31
CA ARG A 508 -23.93 24.25 -8.37
C ARG A 508 -24.40 22.80 -8.14
N GLY A 509 -24.05 22.17 -7.00
CA GLY A 509 -24.50 20.80 -6.66
C GLY A 509 -23.92 19.66 -7.50
N ARG A 510 -22.96 19.92 -8.40
CA ARG A 510 -22.42 18.95 -9.39
C ARG A 510 -21.07 18.33 -9.03
N CYS A 511 -20.56 18.53 -7.82
CA CYS A 511 -19.21 18.12 -7.43
C CYS A 511 -19.21 17.15 -6.25
N SER A 512 -18.63 15.96 -6.43
CA SER A 512 -18.19 15.12 -5.32
C SER A 512 -16.68 15.33 -5.10
N CYS A 513 -16.31 15.87 -3.94
CA CYS A 513 -14.91 16.08 -3.60
C CYS A 513 -14.42 14.93 -2.70
N ARG A 514 -13.35 14.25 -3.12
CA ARG A 514 -12.71 13.15 -2.37
C ARG A 514 -12.27 13.56 -0.96
N ALA A 515 -12.04 14.86 -0.72
CA ALA A 515 -11.66 15.40 0.57
C ALA A 515 -12.85 15.78 1.49
N ARG A 516 -14.10 15.80 0.99
CA ARG A 516 -15.28 16.23 1.77
C ARG A 516 -16.33 15.14 1.98
N ARG A 517 -16.32 14.06 1.21
CA ARG A 517 -17.19 12.89 1.45
C ARG A 517 -16.33 11.70 1.85
N ARG A 518 -16.54 11.21 3.08
CA ARG A 518 -16.10 9.86 3.49
C ARG A 518 -16.72 8.87 2.51
N VAL A 519 -15.89 7.97 2.00
CA VAL A 519 -16.15 7.08 0.87
C VAL A 519 -17.51 6.37 1.01
N PRO A 520 -18.38 6.47 -0.01
CA PRO A 520 -18.82 5.27 -0.72
C PRO A 520 -18.34 5.34 -2.18
N PRO A 521 -18.34 4.22 -2.95
CA PRO A 521 -17.70 4.18 -4.25
C PRO A 521 -18.35 5.20 -5.19
N CYS A 522 -17.54 6.09 -5.79
CA CYS A 522 -17.98 6.96 -6.90
C CYS A 522 -18.37 6.15 -8.17
N CYS A 523 -18.29 4.82 -8.10
CA CYS A 523 -18.71 3.86 -9.11
C CYS A 523 -19.68 2.84 -8.49
N SER A 524 -20.84 3.25 -7.99
CA SER A 524 -21.96 2.32 -7.81
C SER A 524 -22.74 2.21 -9.12
N VAL A 525 -22.83 0.98 -9.65
CA VAL A 525 -23.74 0.60 -10.73
C VAL A 525 -25.04 0.13 -10.06
N SER A 526 -26.10 0.93 -10.13
CA SER A 526 -27.52 0.51 -10.24
C SER A 526 -28.50 1.61 -9.83
N ALA A 527 -29.68 1.57 -10.47
CA ALA A 527 -30.90 2.36 -10.26
C ALA A 527 -31.00 3.73 -10.96
N LEU A 528 -31.27 3.70 -12.27
CA LEU A 528 -32.21 4.64 -12.91
C LEU A 528 -33.40 3.80 -13.44
N PRO A 529 -34.67 4.21 -13.21
CA PRO A 529 -35.80 3.53 -13.83
C PRO A 529 -35.87 3.86 -15.31
N ALA A 530 -36.34 2.88 -16.08
CA ALA A 530 -36.56 2.96 -17.51
C ALA A 530 -37.47 4.13 -17.89
N THR A 531 -37.02 4.94 -18.86
CA THR A 531 -37.92 5.61 -19.81
C THR A 531 -37.15 5.89 -21.10
N ALA A 532 -37.77 5.49 -22.19
CA ALA A 532 -37.22 5.41 -23.53
C ALA A 532 -36.77 6.76 -24.09
N CYS A 533 -35.73 6.75 -24.95
CA CYS A 533 -35.82 7.38 -26.27
C CYS A 533 -34.63 6.99 -27.17
N CYS A 534 -34.98 6.24 -28.21
CA CYS A 534 -34.45 6.21 -29.57
C CYS A 534 -32.98 6.61 -29.84
N TRP A 535 -32.23 5.61 -30.30
CA TRP A 535 -31.09 5.82 -31.19
C TRP A 535 -31.53 6.56 -32.47
N ALA A 536 -30.98 7.74 -32.70
CA ALA A 536 -30.92 8.35 -34.02
C ALA A 536 -29.50 8.88 -34.22
N ARG A 537 -28.76 8.27 -35.16
CA ARG A 537 -27.54 8.83 -35.74
C ARG A 537 -27.89 10.14 -36.46
N PRO A 538 -27.09 11.21 -36.31
CA PRO A 538 -26.91 12.15 -37.40
C PRO A 538 -25.55 11.91 -38.05
N ALA A 539 -25.60 11.64 -39.35
CA ALA A 539 -24.49 11.75 -40.26
C ALA A 539 -24.08 13.23 -40.38
N SER A 540 -22.84 13.55 -40.06
CA SER A 540 -21.96 14.49 -40.76
C SER A 540 -20.82 14.91 -39.84
N ALA A 541 -19.62 14.46 -40.19
CA ALA A 541 -18.41 15.11 -39.74
C ALA A 541 -18.35 16.49 -40.39
N ARG A 542 -18.36 17.56 -39.59
CA ARG A 542 -17.77 18.84 -40.00
C ARG A 542 -16.67 19.15 -39.00
N ALA A 543 -15.44 19.19 -39.50
CA ALA A 543 -14.30 19.74 -38.79
C ALA A 543 -14.59 21.22 -38.51
N TRP A 544 -14.48 21.63 -37.25
CA TRP A 544 -14.52 23.05 -36.88
C TRP A 544 -13.10 23.48 -36.57
N THR A 545 -12.50 24.20 -37.50
CA THR A 545 -11.31 25.03 -37.27
C THR A 545 -11.73 26.24 -36.45
N TRP A 546 -11.19 26.38 -35.24
CA TRP A 546 -11.32 27.61 -34.46
C TRP A 546 -10.39 28.66 -35.05
N SER A 547 -10.96 29.60 -35.81
CA SER A 547 -10.31 30.83 -36.24
C SER A 547 -10.06 31.71 -35.02
N ALA A 548 -8.79 32.03 -34.77
CA ALA A 548 -8.39 33.05 -33.81
C ALA A 548 -8.81 34.43 -34.31
N MET A 549 -9.37 35.28 -33.43
CA MET A 549 -9.40 36.74 -33.55
C MET A 549 -10.07 37.36 -32.32
N PRO A 550 -9.70 38.60 -31.95
CA PRO A 550 -8.36 39.10 -31.61
C PRO A 550 -8.17 39.27 -30.11
#